data_AF-A0A0A0QT01-F1
#
_entry.id   AF-A0A0A0QT01-F1
#
_cell.length_a   1.000
_cell.length_b   1.000
_cell.length_c   1.000
_cell.angle_alpha   90.00
_cell.angle_beta   90.00
_cell.angle_gamma   90.00
#
_symmetry.space_group_name_H-M   'P 1'
#
loop_
_entity.id
_entity.type
_entity.pdbx_description
1 polymer ?
#
loop_
_entity_poly.entity_id
_entity_poly.type
_entity_poly.pdbx_seq_one_letter_code
_entity_poly.pdbx_strand_id
1 'polypeptide(L)'
;EGSDIILTAFKDCLDPSQKAACGREFSFKSSVLSFQLTRTCCDSDFCNGGDVQVPPSDNTPNGYICEDCFNDQSADPCTVTGVVQCTGKQNACAGFSGTASRPGVAGRSYSGKGCSTHDLCKLGVFNLAGMQVSDYALKYAPALKA
;
A
#
# COMPACT_ATOMS: atom_id res chain seq x y z
N GLU A 1 -0.15 1.05 21.01
CA GLU A 1 -1.40 1.81 20.76
C GLU A 1 -1.28 2.47 19.40
N GLY A 2 -2.27 2.27 18.54
CA GLY A 2 -2.27 2.77 17.16
C GLY A 2 -3.70 2.72 16.66
N SER A 3 -4.53 3.64 17.17
CA SER A 3 -5.98 3.68 16.97
C SER A 3 -6.42 4.52 15.76
N ASP A 4 -5.49 5.14 15.04
CA ASP A 4 -5.82 6.05 13.94
C ASP A 4 -6.01 5.26 12.63
N ILE A 5 -7.25 4.79 12.44
CA ILE A 5 -7.70 4.20 11.18
C ILE A 5 -8.28 5.30 10.32
N ILE A 6 -7.66 5.57 9.17
CA ILE A 6 -8.18 6.49 8.16
C ILE A 6 -8.83 5.68 7.06
N LEU A 7 -10.15 5.83 6.91
CA LEU A 7 -10.92 5.25 5.81
C LEU A 7 -11.20 6.33 4.77
N THR A 8 -10.93 6.03 3.51
CA THR A 8 -11.20 6.94 2.40
C THR A 8 -11.77 6.17 1.22
N ALA A 9 -12.83 6.71 0.64
CA ALA A 9 -13.46 6.21 -0.57
C ALA A 9 -13.64 7.37 -1.55
N PHE A 10 -13.39 7.11 -2.83
CA PHE A 10 -13.61 8.06 -3.91
C PHE A 10 -14.23 7.31 -5.10
N LYS A 11 -15.04 8.04 -5.87
CA LYS A 11 -15.65 7.59 -7.12
C LYS A 11 -15.30 8.60 -8.18
N ASP A 12 -14.77 8.14 -9.30
CA ASP A 12 -14.41 8.99 -10.43
C ASP A 12 -14.37 8.17 -11.72
N CYS A 13 -14.28 8.86 -12.85
CA CYS A 13 -13.90 8.27 -14.12
C CYS A 13 -12.43 7.84 -14.08
N LEU A 14 -12.14 6.65 -14.60
CA LEU A 14 -10.80 6.09 -14.58
C LEU A 14 -9.95 6.64 -15.73
N ASP A 15 -8.71 7.05 -15.43
CA ASP A 15 -7.70 7.27 -16.46
C ASP A 15 -7.38 5.94 -17.18
N PRO A 16 -7.49 5.85 -18.52
CA PRO A 16 -7.21 4.62 -19.26
C PRO A 16 -5.84 3.98 -18.96
N SER A 17 -4.83 4.78 -18.62
CA SER A 17 -3.50 4.30 -18.22
C SER A 17 -3.50 3.48 -16.91
N GLN A 18 -4.51 3.68 -16.06
CA GLN A 18 -4.68 2.99 -14.78
C GLN A 18 -5.58 1.74 -14.87
N LYS A 19 -6.03 1.36 -16.08
CA LYS A 19 -6.92 0.19 -16.28
C LYS A 19 -6.34 -1.11 -15.72
N ALA A 20 -5.01 -1.25 -15.69
CA ALA A 20 -4.35 -2.43 -15.15
C ALA A 20 -4.55 -2.61 -13.63
N ALA A 21 -4.89 -1.54 -12.89
CA ALA A 21 -5.15 -1.57 -11.45
C ALA A 21 -6.60 -1.95 -11.10
N CYS A 22 -7.49 -2.10 -12.08
CA CYS A 22 -8.87 -2.51 -11.85
C CYS A 22 -8.97 -3.93 -11.30
N GLY A 23 -9.80 -4.10 -10.26
CA GLY A 23 -10.00 -5.38 -9.57
C GLY A 23 -8.80 -5.82 -8.74
N ARG A 24 -7.81 -4.94 -8.54
CA ARG A 24 -6.59 -5.23 -7.79
C ARG A 24 -6.69 -4.73 -6.36
N GLU A 25 -5.90 -5.38 -5.52
CA GLU A 25 -5.70 -5.04 -4.12
C GLU A 25 -4.22 -4.74 -3.92
N PHE A 26 -3.93 -3.55 -3.41
CA PHE A 26 -2.60 -3.13 -3.02
C PHE A 26 -2.54 -3.06 -1.51
N SER A 27 -1.56 -3.70 -0.90
CA SER A 27 -1.32 -3.52 0.54
C SER A 27 0.16 -3.40 0.84
N PHE A 28 0.42 -2.73 1.96
CA PHE A 28 1.73 -2.65 2.57
C PHE A 28 1.57 -2.79 4.09
N LYS A 29 2.51 -3.47 4.73
CA LYS A 29 2.52 -3.66 6.18
C LYS A 29 3.95 -3.70 6.71
N SER A 30 4.25 -2.80 7.64
CA SER A 30 5.38 -2.86 8.57
C SER A 30 4.85 -3.08 10.00
N SER A 31 5.73 -3.09 11.00
CA SER A 31 5.34 -3.12 12.41
C SER A 31 4.60 -1.85 12.87
N VAL A 32 4.75 -0.73 12.16
CA VAL A 32 4.20 0.58 12.54
C VAL A 32 3.06 1.02 11.62
N LEU A 33 3.20 0.83 10.31
CA LEU A 33 2.26 1.30 9.30
C LEU A 33 1.63 0.12 8.57
N SER A 34 0.32 0.16 8.38
CA SER A 34 -0.36 -0.69 7.42
C SER A 34 -1.32 0.13 6.58
N PHE A 35 -1.45 -0.23 5.30
CA PHE A 35 -2.51 0.28 4.44
C PHE A 35 -2.96 -0.79 3.45
N GLN A 36 -4.20 -0.63 3.01
CA GLN A 36 -4.81 -1.45 1.98
C GLN A 36 -5.63 -0.54 1.08
N LEU A 37 -5.49 -0.74 -0.23
CA LEU A 37 -6.27 -0.08 -1.27
C LEU A 37 -6.89 -1.17 -2.13
N THR A 38 -8.20 -1.07 -2.33
CA THR A 38 -8.91 -1.88 -3.32
C THR A 38 -9.51 -0.98 -4.38
N ARG A 39 -9.52 -1.43 -5.63
CA ARG A 39 -10.09 -0.67 -6.75
C ARG A 39 -11.06 -1.53 -7.53
N THR A 40 -12.30 -1.06 -7.64
CA THR A 40 -13.32 -1.62 -8.52
C THR A 40 -13.53 -0.68 -9.69
N CYS A 41 -13.66 -1.23 -10.90
CA CYS A 41 -13.90 -0.48 -12.12
C CYS A 41 -15.09 -1.08 -12.87
N CYS A 42 -15.74 -0.26 -13.68
CA CYS A 42 -16.86 -0.64 -14.53
C CYS A 42 -16.88 0.28 -15.76
N ASP A 43 -17.57 -0.13 -16.82
CA ASP A 43 -17.48 0.47 -18.18
C ASP A 43 -18.88 0.78 -18.75
N SER A 44 -19.73 1.36 -17.90
CA SER A 44 -21.03 1.87 -18.32
C SER A 44 -21.38 3.12 -17.52
N ASP A 45 -22.27 3.96 -18.04
CA ASP A 45 -22.65 5.19 -17.35
C ASP A 45 -23.21 4.91 -15.95
N PHE A 46 -22.76 5.70 -14.97
CA PHE A 46 -23.18 5.63 -13.56
C PHE A 46 -23.01 4.25 -12.88
N CYS A 47 -22.18 3.37 -13.43
CA CYS A 47 -21.98 2.00 -12.92
C CYS A 47 -21.39 1.93 -11.50
N ASN A 48 -20.69 2.99 -11.06
CA ASN A 48 -20.16 3.14 -9.71
C ASN A 48 -21.15 3.87 -8.77
N GLY A 49 -22.43 3.96 -9.11
CA GLY A 49 -23.45 4.70 -8.35
C GLY A 49 -23.78 4.12 -6.97
N GLY A 50 -23.65 2.80 -6.78
CA GLY A 50 -23.98 2.12 -5.50
C GLY A 50 -22.99 2.38 -4.35
N ASP A 51 -23.30 1.88 -3.15
CA ASP A 51 -22.45 2.09 -1.98
C ASP A 51 -21.04 1.49 -2.14
N VAL A 52 -20.02 2.22 -1.68
CA VAL A 52 -18.64 1.72 -1.67
C VAL A 52 -18.46 0.85 -0.44
N GLN A 53 -18.16 -0.42 -0.67
CA GLN A 53 -17.82 -1.36 0.39
C GLN A 53 -16.30 -1.41 0.56
N VAL A 54 -15.82 -1.11 1.76
CA VAL A 54 -14.41 -1.28 2.11
C VAL A 54 -14.25 -2.68 2.71
N PRO A 55 -13.53 -3.60 2.03
CA PRO A 55 -13.34 -4.94 2.57
C PRO A 55 -12.50 -4.87 3.86
N PRO A 56 -12.79 -5.72 4.85
CA PRO A 56 -11.96 -5.79 6.05
C PRO A 56 -10.56 -6.26 5.69
N SER A 57 -9.56 -5.78 6.42
CA SER A 57 -8.18 -6.22 6.24
C SER A 57 -8.01 -7.66 6.71
N ASP A 58 -7.43 -8.50 5.85
CA ASP A 58 -7.05 -9.86 6.20
C ASP A 58 -5.72 -9.87 6.95
N ASN A 59 -5.81 -9.99 8.26
CA ASN A 59 -4.68 -10.02 9.18
C ASN A 59 -4.20 -11.45 9.48
N THR A 60 -4.70 -12.45 8.77
CA THR A 60 -4.28 -13.85 8.93
C THR A 60 -2.83 -14.01 8.47
N PRO A 61 -1.90 -14.48 9.32
CA PRO A 61 -0.53 -14.76 8.91
C PRO A 61 -0.49 -15.78 7.77
N ASN A 62 0.27 -15.47 6.71
CA ASN A 62 0.31 -16.30 5.51
C ASN A 62 1.62 -17.10 5.35
N GLY A 63 2.48 -17.08 6.38
CA GLY A 63 3.74 -17.83 6.41
C GLY A 63 4.89 -17.16 5.65
N TYR A 64 4.76 -15.90 5.24
CA TYR A 64 5.87 -15.11 4.70
C TYR A 64 6.37 -14.06 5.71
N ILE A 65 7.65 -13.71 5.60
CA ILE A 65 8.31 -12.66 6.38
C ILE A 65 9.13 -11.72 5.49
N CYS A 66 9.25 -10.48 5.94
CA CYS A 66 10.05 -9.44 5.32
C CYS A 66 10.84 -8.67 6.38
N GLU A 67 11.97 -8.06 5.97
CA GLU A 67 12.66 -7.06 6.79
C GLU A 67 11.69 -5.93 7.16
N ASP A 68 11.80 -5.46 8.39
CA ASP A 68 10.93 -4.45 8.96
C ASP A 68 11.73 -3.24 9.43
N CYS A 69 11.27 -2.07 9.00
CA CYS A 69 11.62 -0.78 9.59
C CYS A 69 10.62 0.30 9.13
N PHE A 70 10.49 1.37 9.90
CA PHE A 70 9.66 2.52 9.55
C PHE A 70 10.19 3.80 10.20
N ASN A 71 10.21 4.88 9.43
CA ASN A 71 10.56 6.23 9.85
C ASN A 71 9.69 7.23 9.08
N ASP A 72 9.05 8.17 9.77
CA ASP A 72 8.19 9.20 9.17
C ASP A 72 8.73 10.63 9.34
N GLN A 73 10.03 10.73 9.65
CA GLN A 73 10.77 11.98 9.83
C GLN A 73 11.89 12.17 8.80
N SER A 74 12.30 11.11 8.10
CA SER A 74 13.36 11.16 7.08
C SER A 74 13.02 10.30 5.86
N ALA A 75 13.56 10.71 4.71
CA ALA A 75 13.57 9.93 3.48
C ALA A 75 14.82 9.05 3.36
N ASP A 76 15.76 9.12 4.32
CA ASP A 76 16.91 8.23 4.35
C ASP A 76 16.47 6.79 4.61
N PRO A 77 17.07 5.78 3.94
CA PRO A 77 16.73 4.39 4.18
C PRO A 77 16.78 4.02 5.67
N CYS A 78 15.68 3.51 6.20
CA CYS A 78 15.62 3.12 7.60
C CYS A 78 16.54 1.91 7.90
N THR A 79 17.12 1.92 9.10
CA THR A 79 17.85 0.78 9.65
C THR A 79 16.86 -0.33 9.99
N VAL A 80 17.13 -1.55 9.52
CA VAL A 80 16.29 -2.72 9.80
C VAL A 80 16.31 -3.01 11.30
N THR A 81 15.13 -3.06 11.91
CA THR A 81 14.97 -3.31 13.36
C THR A 81 14.46 -4.73 13.65
N GLY A 82 13.94 -5.43 12.64
CA GLY A 82 13.46 -6.79 12.79
C GLY A 82 12.85 -7.35 11.51
N VAL A 83 11.89 -8.27 11.70
CA VAL A 83 11.09 -8.85 10.64
C VAL A 83 9.60 -8.70 10.95
N VAL A 84 8.78 -8.58 9.92
CA VAL A 84 7.31 -8.52 10.02
C VAL A 84 6.70 -9.75 9.35
N GLN A 85 5.66 -10.31 10.00
CA GLN A 85 4.86 -11.40 9.42
C GLN A 85 3.84 -10.84 8.42
N CYS A 86 3.92 -11.34 7.19
CA CYS A 86 3.00 -10.99 6.13
C CYS A 86 1.63 -11.63 6.36
N THR A 87 0.59 -10.94 5.90
CA THR A 87 -0.80 -11.38 6.08
C THR A 87 -1.59 -11.38 4.78
N GLY A 88 -2.65 -12.17 4.73
CA GLY A 88 -3.53 -12.27 3.57
C GLY A 88 -2.76 -12.55 2.27
N LYS A 89 -2.90 -11.66 1.28
CA LYS A 89 -2.30 -11.81 -0.06
C LYS A 89 -0.86 -11.27 -0.18
N GLN A 90 -0.24 -10.81 0.91
CA GLN A 90 1.10 -10.23 0.88
C GLN A 90 2.17 -11.30 0.65
N ASN A 91 2.82 -11.28 -0.50
CA ASN A 91 3.79 -12.29 -0.91
C ASN A 91 5.09 -11.70 -1.48
N ALA A 92 5.31 -10.41 -1.29
CA ALA A 92 6.52 -9.70 -1.67
C ALA A 92 6.99 -8.79 -0.51
N CYS A 93 8.27 -8.45 -0.49
CA CYS A 93 8.81 -7.41 0.36
C CYS A 93 8.98 -6.12 -0.44
N ALA A 94 8.58 -5.00 0.15
CA ALA A 94 8.75 -3.68 -0.43
C ALA A 94 9.56 -2.79 0.51
N GLY A 95 10.43 -1.96 -0.07
CA GLY A 95 11.11 -0.86 0.58
C GLY A 95 10.75 0.45 -0.11
N PHE A 96 10.36 1.46 0.67
CA PHE A 96 10.09 2.81 0.23
C PHE A 96 11.00 3.79 0.96
N SER A 97 11.44 4.82 0.26
CA SER A 97 12.14 5.97 0.83
C SER A 97 11.83 7.19 -0.03
N GLY A 98 11.24 8.25 0.52
CA GLY A 98 10.85 9.45 -0.24
C GLY A 98 9.78 10.28 0.46
N THR A 99 9.22 11.25 -0.25
CA THR A 99 8.09 12.04 0.25
C THR A 99 6.80 11.40 -0.19
N ALA A 100 5.83 11.26 0.71
CA ALA A 100 4.49 10.80 0.38
C ALA A 100 3.43 11.67 1.06
N SER A 101 2.30 11.87 0.39
CA SER A 101 1.06 12.32 1.01
C SER A 101 0.00 11.24 0.84
N ARG A 102 -0.91 11.16 1.80
CA ARG A 102 -2.05 10.24 1.78
C ARG A 102 -3.31 10.99 2.17
N PRO A 103 -4.51 10.48 1.84
CA PRO A 103 -5.74 11.16 2.19
C PRO A 103 -5.80 11.47 3.68
N GLY A 104 -6.17 12.72 4.02
CA GLY A 104 -6.23 13.20 5.40
C GLY A 104 -4.89 13.48 6.09
N VAL A 105 -3.74 13.25 5.43
CA VAL A 105 -2.40 13.49 6.02
C VAL A 105 -1.52 14.27 5.07
N ALA A 106 -0.97 15.39 5.56
CA ALA A 106 -0.05 16.23 4.80
C ALA A 106 1.19 15.45 4.34
N GLY A 107 1.78 15.90 3.23
CA GLY A 107 3.00 15.31 2.68
C GLY A 107 4.16 15.40 3.66
N ARG A 108 4.84 14.28 3.92
CA ARG A 108 6.06 14.21 4.72
C ARG A 108 7.00 13.13 4.20
N SER A 109 8.25 13.18 4.65
CA SER A 109 9.25 12.18 4.32
C SER A 109 9.00 10.88 5.07
N TYR A 110 9.09 9.77 4.36
CA TYR A 110 9.00 8.44 4.93
C TYR A 110 10.13 7.56 4.41
N SER A 111 10.57 6.63 5.25
CA SER A 111 11.24 5.43 4.81
C SER A 111 10.71 4.22 5.55
N GLY A 112 10.61 3.09 4.85
CA GLY A 112 10.03 1.89 5.43
C GLY A 112 10.32 0.65 4.62
N LYS A 113 10.38 -0.48 5.31
CA LYS A 113 10.41 -1.82 4.72
C LYS A 113 9.30 -2.66 5.33
N GLY A 114 8.73 -3.56 4.53
CA GLY A 114 7.70 -4.44 5.02
C GLY A 114 7.11 -5.35 3.94
N CYS A 115 6.04 -6.04 4.32
CA CYS A 115 5.27 -6.92 3.47
C CYS A 115 4.41 -6.11 2.49
N SER A 116 4.26 -6.64 1.27
CA SER A 116 3.48 -6.03 0.20
C SER A 116 2.86 -7.07 -0.70
N THR A 117 1.79 -6.70 -1.38
CA THR A 117 1.23 -7.47 -2.51
C THR A 117 2.14 -7.37 -3.73
N HIS A 118 2.31 -8.47 -4.46
CA HIS A 118 3.05 -8.47 -5.73
C HIS A 118 2.51 -7.45 -6.76
N ASP A 119 1.20 -7.16 -6.75
CA ASP A 119 0.61 -6.18 -7.66
C ASP A 119 1.16 -4.75 -7.45
N LEU A 120 1.51 -4.38 -6.22
CA LEU A 120 2.18 -3.09 -5.95
C LEU A 120 3.56 -3.03 -6.60
N CYS A 121 4.27 -4.16 -6.60
CA CYS A 121 5.59 -4.28 -7.22
C CYS A 121 5.50 -4.16 -8.74
N LYS A 122 4.45 -4.76 -9.34
CA LYS A 122 4.26 -4.83 -10.79
C LYS A 122 3.67 -3.55 -11.40
N LEU A 123 2.71 -2.95 -10.71
CA LEU A 123 1.96 -1.80 -11.20
C LEU A 123 2.46 -0.48 -10.62
N GLY A 124 3.30 -0.50 -9.59
CA GLY A 124 3.93 0.69 -9.03
C GLY A 124 2.98 1.59 -8.21
N VAL A 125 3.59 2.54 -7.50
CA VAL A 125 2.91 3.45 -6.57
C VAL A 125 1.98 4.46 -7.24
N PHE A 126 2.14 4.72 -8.54
CA PHE A 126 1.27 5.63 -9.30
C PHE A 126 -0.16 5.09 -9.47
N ASN A 127 -0.39 3.80 -9.20
CA ASN A 127 -1.73 3.21 -9.17
C ASN A 127 -2.42 3.30 -7.80
N LEU A 128 -1.71 3.81 -6.77
CA LEU A 128 -2.26 4.06 -5.44
C LEU A 128 -3.07 5.37 -5.43
N ALA A 129 -4.34 5.27 -5.83
CA ALA A 129 -5.18 6.47 -5.91
C ALA A 129 -5.39 7.14 -4.54
N GLY A 130 -5.37 8.46 -4.55
CA GLY A 130 -5.37 9.31 -3.36
C GLY A 130 -4.00 9.47 -2.69
N MET A 131 -2.99 8.68 -3.06
CA MET A 131 -1.61 8.86 -2.60
C MET A 131 -0.81 9.64 -3.64
N GLN A 132 0.06 10.53 -3.18
CA GLN A 132 1.05 11.19 -4.03
C GLN A 132 2.42 10.93 -3.47
N VAL A 133 3.39 10.71 -4.35
CA VAL A 133 4.78 10.47 -3.97
C VAL A 133 5.71 11.33 -4.81
N SER A 134 6.78 11.82 -4.21
CA SER A 134 7.86 12.54 -4.89
C SER A 134 9.21 12.14 -4.30
N ASP A 135 10.27 12.37 -5.07
CA ASP A 135 11.66 12.17 -4.63
C ASP A 135 11.88 10.80 -3.97
N TYR A 136 11.32 9.76 -4.60
CA TYR A 136 11.20 8.45 -3.99
C TYR A 136 12.06 7.39 -4.67
N ALA A 137 12.45 6.39 -3.88
CA ALA A 137 12.98 5.12 -4.34
C ALA A 137 12.10 3.97 -3.84
N LEU A 138 11.87 3.01 -4.73
CA LEU A 138 11.17 1.77 -4.44
C LEU A 138 12.09 0.59 -4.68
N LYS A 139 12.08 -0.35 -3.74
CA LYS A 139 12.77 -1.63 -3.85
C LYS A 139 11.78 -2.74 -3.61
N TYR A 140 11.91 -3.80 -4.39
CA TYR A 140 11.06 -4.98 -4.26
C TYR A 140 11.94 -6.23 -4.21
N ALA A 141 11.53 -7.18 -3.39
CA ALA A 141 12.16 -8.48 -3.28
C ALA A 141 11.08 -9.56 -3.06
N PRO A 142 11.32 -10.82 -3.46
CA PRO A 142 10.47 -11.93 -3.03
C PRO A 142 10.42 -12.04 -1.51
N ALA A 143 9.26 -12.35 -0.94
CA ALA A 143 9.16 -12.61 0.50
C ALA A 143 9.78 -13.96 0.87
N LEU A 144 10.37 -14.03 2.07
CA LEU A 144 10.96 -15.25 2.59
C LEU A 144 9.89 -16.07 3.31
N LYS A 145 9.98 -17.40 3.26
CA LYS A 145 9.11 -18.25 4.09
C LYS A 145 9.55 -18.13 5.56
N ALA A 146 8.56 -17.99 6.44
CA ALA A 146 8.71 -17.93 7.89
C ALA A 146 9.19 -19.28 8.48
#